data_AF-W2SZ03-F1
#
_entry.id   AF-W2SZ03-F1
#
_cell.length_a   1.000
_cell.length_b   1.000
_cell.length_c   1.000
_cell.angle_alpha   90.00
_cell.angle_beta   90.00
_cell.angle_gamma   90.00
#
_symmetry.space_group_name_H-M   'P 1'
#
loop_
_entity.id
_entity.type
_entity.pdbx_description
1 polymer ?
#
loop_
_entity_poly.entity_id
_entity_poly.type
_entity_poly.pdbx_seq_one_letter_code
_entity_poly.pdbx_strand_id
1 'polypeptide(L)'
;MFSSDYTIECMCCSFERRIIFDDSLFVQHVTFACPSSGAKQLRESKYDQRKRQTHQQNGKEKKAKCSEQSAQLHQCEEILAEVEYRHKIIEEKVRANRSSASRALNEMGELVCQFAELDNKLNCLEEDIIRIENEEPAYIEELVAIDELVKDAERCVSEHEKFDSFLSDLADRMSDSSEQSEYTQLFYEALPTIERMLSSLSI
;
A
#
# COMPACT_ATOMS: atom_id res chain seq x y z
N MET A 1 -29.23 24.04 -5.99
CA MET A 1 -29.31 23.24 -4.75
C MET A 1 -29.14 21.79 -5.10
N PHE A 2 -27.89 21.32 -5.13
CA PHE A 2 -27.53 19.91 -5.03
C PHE A 2 -26.19 19.89 -4.31
N SER A 3 -26.22 19.57 -3.02
CA SER A 3 -25.05 19.25 -2.22
C SER A 3 -24.91 17.74 -2.31
N SER A 4 -23.78 17.28 -2.84
CA SER A 4 -23.44 15.87 -2.95
C SER A 4 -22.49 15.54 -1.81
N ASP A 5 -23.05 15.06 -0.70
CA ASP A 5 -22.27 14.56 0.43
C ASP A 5 -21.74 13.16 0.08
N TYR A 6 -20.42 13.02 -0.02
CA TYR A 6 -19.76 11.72 -0.10
C TYR A 6 -19.09 11.43 1.24
N THR A 7 -19.59 10.41 1.93
CA THR A 7 -18.99 9.86 3.14
C THR A 7 -18.15 8.65 2.74
N ILE A 8 -16.84 8.72 2.91
CA ILE A 8 -15.96 7.55 2.82
C ILE A 8 -15.62 7.16 4.26
N GLU A 9 -16.30 6.13 4.77
CA GLU A 9 -15.97 5.54 6.07
C GLU A 9 -14.72 4.68 5.93
N CYS A 10 -13.59 5.17 6.45
CA CYS A 10 -12.40 4.35 6.71
C CYS A 10 -12.47 3.85 8.15
N MET A 11 -12.67 2.54 8.34
CA MET A 11 -12.86 1.92 9.66
C MET A 11 -11.60 1.82 10.53
N CYS A 12 -10.44 2.36 10.11
CA CYS A 12 -9.18 2.15 10.83
C CYS A 12 -8.54 3.39 11.47
N CYS A 13 -9.09 4.60 11.37
CA CYS A 13 -8.52 5.77 12.05
C CYS A 13 -9.60 6.82 12.39
N SER A 14 -9.81 7.08 13.67
CA SER A 14 -10.64 8.16 14.20
C SER A 14 -10.03 9.54 13.88
N PHE A 15 -10.20 10.01 12.65
CA PHE A 15 -9.87 11.38 12.26
C PHE A 15 -11.02 11.95 11.39
N GLU A 16 -12.04 12.47 12.06
CA GLU A 16 -13.09 13.25 11.39
C GLU A 16 -12.50 14.59 10.90
N ARG A 17 -12.08 14.65 9.64
CA ARG A 17 -11.92 15.92 8.93
C ARG A 17 -13.03 16.06 7.90
N ARG A 18 -14.08 16.80 8.28
CA ARG A 18 -15.03 17.37 7.32
C ARG A 18 -14.30 18.36 6.44
N ILE A 19 -14.08 18.01 5.17
CA ILE A 19 -13.66 18.98 4.16
C ILE A 19 -14.94 19.49 3.51
N ILE A 20 -15.40 20.66 3.95
CA ILE A 20 -16.50 21.39 3.33
C ILE A 20 -15.89 22.19 2.17
N PHE A 21 -16.21 21.82 0.93
CA PHE A 21 -16.01 22.71 -0.21
C PHE A 21 -17.24 23.58 -0.34
N ASP A 22 -17.14 24.82 0.15
CA ASP A 22 -18.17 25.84 -0.01
C ASP A 22 -18.04 26.44 -1.42
N ASP A 23 -18.99 26.11 -2.30
CA ASP A 23 -19.10 26.62 -3.68
C ASP A 23 -19.72 28.04 -3.72
N SER A 24 -19.56 28.85 -2.67
CA SER A 24 -20.07 30.22 -2.61
C SER A 24 -19.04 31.26 -3.09
N LEU A 25 -18.73 31.28 -4.39
CA LEU A 25 -18.19 32.50 -5.00
C LEU A 25 -19.36 33.46 -5.22
N PHE A 26 -19.64 34.30 -4.22
CA PHE A 26 -20.43 35.51 -4.40
C PHE A 26 -19.74 36.38 -5.47
N VAL A 27 -20.21 36.33 -6.71
CA VAL A 27 -19.86 37.32 -7.73
C VAL A 27 -20.52 38.63 -7.32
N GLN A 28 -19.77 39.45 -6.58
CA GLN A 28 -20.17 40.81 -6.26
C GLN A 28 -20.02 41.64 -7.55
N HIS A 29 -21.11 41.80 -8.30
CA HIS A 29 -21.15 42.72 -9.43
C HIS A 29 -20.86 44.14 -8.93
N VAL A 30 -19.68 44.66 -9.25
CA VAL A 30 -19.36 46.07 -9.05
C VAL A 30 -20.04 46.85 -10.16
N THR A 31 -21.13 47.55 -9.84
CA THR A 31 -21.77 48.50 -10.75
C THR A 31 -20.97 49.80 -10.72
N PHE A 32 -20.28 50.13 -11.81
CA PHE A 32 -19.70 51.47 -11.96
C PHE A 32 -20.83 52.48 -12.17
N ALA A 33 -21.05 53.34 -11.18
CA ALA A 33 -21.92 54.50 -11.33
C ALA A 33 -21.26 55.50 -12.29
N CYS A 34 -21.73 55.54 -13.53
CA CYS A 34 -21.41 56.62 -14.46
C CYS A 34 -22.22 57.85 -14.03
N PRO A 35 -21.62 59.04 -13.81
CA PRO A 35 -22.37 60.22 -13.43
C PRO A 35 -23.27 60.62 -14.61
N SER A 36 -24.57 60.37 -14.45
CA SER A 36 -25.60 60.72 -15.41
C SER A 36 -25.64 62.23 -15.60
N SER A 37 -25.35 62.65 -16.84
CA SER A 37 -25.81 63.90 -17.39
C SER A 37 -27.35 63.88 -17.46
N GLY A 38 -27.99 64.64 -16.59
CA GLY A 38 -29.22 65.37 -16.94
C GLY A 38 -30.53 64.85 -16.35
N ALA A 39 -30.99 65.50 -15.27
CA ALA A 39 -32.42 65.73 -15.04
C ALA A 39 -32.66 67.25 -15.08
N LYS A 40 -33.42 67.68 -16.10
CA LYS A 40 -33.85 69.06 -16.32
C LYS A 40 -34.69 69.55 -15.15
N GLN A 41 -34.31 70.66 -14.52
CA GLN A 41 -35.26 71.55 -13.86
C GLN A 41 -35.42 72.80 -14.72
N LEU A 42 -36.60 72.92 -15.35
CA LEU A 42 -37.12 74.17 -15.88
C LEU A 42 -37.33 75.14 -14.72
N ARG A 43 -36.52 76.20 -14.67
CA ARG A 43 -36.89 77.45 -14.00
C ARG A 43 -36.56 78.60 -14.94
N GLU A 44 -37.59 79.36 -15.29
CA GLU A 44 -37.50 80.60 -16.03
C GLU A 44 -36.59 81.59 -15.28
N SER A 45 -35.59 82.14 -15.97
CA SER A 45 -34.91 83.35 -15.52
C SER A 45 -34.60 84.24 -16.71
N LYS A 46 -34.90 85.52 -16.51
CA LYS A 46 -35.01 86.60 -17.48
C LYS A 46 -33.76 86.80 -18.36
N TYR A 47 -34.06 87.26 -19.56
CA TYR A 47 -33.20 87.80 -20.59
C TYR A 47 -32.11 88.73 -20.02
N ASP A 48 -30.84 88.48 -20.33
CA ASP A 48 -29.81 89.51 -20.31
C ASP A 48 -28.81 89.28 -21.46
N GLN A 49 -28.84 90.21 -22.43
CA GLN A 49 -27.93 90.26 -23.56
C GLN A 49 -26.62 90.91 -23.09
N ARG A 50 -25.54 90.14 -22.90
CA ARG A 50 -24.18 90.70 -22.90
C ARG A 50 -23.12 89.69 -23.33
N LYS A 51 -22.43 90.09 -24.41
CA LYS A 51 -21.07 89.71 -24.84
C LYS A 51 -20.85 88.29 -25.40
N ARG A 52 -21.11 88.17 -26.70
CA ARG A 52 -20.42 87.21 -27.59
C ARG A 52 -19.00 87.69 -27.85
N GLN A 53 -17.99 87.08 -27.22
CA GLN A 53 -16.62 86.96 -27.76
C GLN A 53 -15.74 86.10 -26.83
N THR A 54 -15.96 84.78 -26.77
CA THR A 54 -14.97 83.80 -26.25
C THR A 54 -15.30 82.33 -26.55
N HIS A 55 -16.09 82.02 -27.59
CA HIS A 55 -16.56 80.64 -27.82
C HIS A 55 -15.87 79.87 -28.95
N GLN A 56 -14.96 80.47 -29.72
CA GLN A 56 -14.30 79.73 -30.80
C GLN A 56 -13.01 78.98 -30.41
N GLN A 57 -12.37 79.31 -29.28
CA GLN A 57 -11.21 78.54 -28.79
C GLN A 57 -11.61 77.38 -27.86
N ASN A 58 -12.56 77.59 -26.93
CA ASN A 58 -13.03 76.57 -25.99
C ASN A 58 -13.75 75.36 -26.64
N GLY A 59 -14.37 75.54 -27.82
CA GLY A 59 -15.10 74.47 -28.51
C GLY A 59 -14.18 73.44 -29.18
N LYS A 60 -12.97 73.84 -29.59
CA LYS A 60 -11.97 72.94 -30.17
C LYS A 60 -11.23 72.15 -29.08
N GLU A 61 -10.87 72.79 -27.97
CA GLU A 61 -10.28 72.11 -26.80
C GLU A 61 -11.23 71.09 -26.18
N LYS A 62 -12.52 71.40 -26.01
CA LYS A 62 -13.50 70.42 -25.47
C LYS A 62 -13.72 69.22 -26.39
N LYS A 63 -13.71 69.42 -27.72
CA LYS A 63 -13.81 68.32 -28.69
C LYS A 63 -12.56 67.45 -28.71
N ALA A 64 -11.37 68.06 -28.64
CA ALA A 64 -10.10 67.33 -28.53
C ALA A 64 -10.01 66.51 -27.23
N LYS A 65 -10.44 67.08 -26.10
CA LYS A 65 -10.50 66.37 -24.81
C LYS A 65 -11.48 65.21 -24.82
N CYS A 66 -12.61 65.36 -25.51
CA CYS A 66 -13.59 64.30 -25.70
C CYS A 66 -13.09 63.17 -26.61
N SER A 67 -12.33 63.48 -27.67
CA SER A 67 -11.73 62.45 -28.53
C SER A 67 -10.62 61.68 -27.82
N GLU A 68 -9.82 62.36 -27.00
CA GLU A 68 -8.76 61.73 -26.20
C GLU A 68 -9.34 60.80 -25.13
N GLN A 69 -10.41 61.22 -24.44
CA GLN A 69 -11.14 60.37 -23.50
C GLN A 69 -11.78 59.15 -24.18
N SER A 70 -12.33 59.32 -25.38
CA SER A 70 -12.90 58.20 -26.15
C SER A 70 -11.84 57.19 -26.57
N ALA A 71 -10.65 57.65 -26.97
CA ALA A 71 -9.54 56.77 -27.32
C ALA A 71 -9.01 56.00 -26.10
N GLN A 72 -8.90 56.67 -24.95
CA GLN A 72 -8.52 56.03 -23.68
C GLN A 72 -9.54 54.98 -23.23
N LEU A 73 -10.83 55.25 -23.39
CA LEU A 73 -11.89 54.27 -23.11
C LEU A 73 -11.76 53.03 -24.00
N HIS A 74 -11.58 53.21 -25.31
CA HIS A 74 -11.39 52.07 -26.22
C HIS A 74 -10.15 51.25 -25.85
N GLN A 75 -9.04 51.90 -25.50
CA GLN A 75 -7.84 51.19 -25.04
C GLN A 75 -8.10 50.40 -23.75
N CYS A 76 -8.88 50.96 -22.81
CA CYS A 76 -9.27 50.24 -21.60
C CYS A 76 -10.17 49.03 -21.92
N GLU A 77 -11.09 49.15 -22.87
CA GLU A 77 -11.95 48.05 -23.33
C GLU A 77 -11.13 46.92 -23.96
N GLU A 78 -10.12 47.23 -24.79
CA GLU A 78 -9.20 46.24 -25.37
C GLU A 78 -8.40 45.51 -24.29
N ILE A 79 -7.85 46.25 -23.32
CA ILE A 79 -7.10 45.65 -22.19
C ILE A 79 -8.03 44.76 -21.36
N LEU A 80 -9.27 45.20 -21.10
CA LEU A 80 -10.24 44.42 -20.33
C LEU A 80 -10.57 43.10 -21.04
N ALA A 81 -10.83 43.15 -22.35
CA ALA A 81 -11.09 41.95 -23.16
C ALA A 81 -9.89 40.98 -23.15
N GLU A 82 -8.66 41.50 -23.23
CA GLU A 82 -7.45 40.67 -23.12
C GLU A 82 -7.30 40.02 -21.75
N VAL A 83 -7.56 40.78 -20.68
CA VAL A 83 -7.50 40.27 -19.30
C VAL A 83 -8.57 39.19 -19.06
N GLU A 84 -9.80 39.40 -19.52
CA GLU A 84 -10.88 38.40 -19.44
C GLU A 84 -10.52 37.11 -20.17
N TYR A 85 -9.97 37.23 -21.38
CA TYR A 85 -9.50 36.07 -22.15
C TYR A 85 -8.39 35.31 -21.41
N ARG A 86 -7.37 36.02 -20.92
CA ARG A 86 -6.26 35.41 -20.16
C ARG A 86 -6.76 34.78 -18.86
N HIS A 87 -7.71 35.40 -18.18
CA HIS A 87 -8.32 34.88 -16.97
C HIS A 87 -9.02 33.54 -17.24
N LYS A 88 -9.83 33.45 -18.30
CA LYS A 88 -10.48 32.21 -18.70
C LYS A 88 -9.50 31.07 -18.98
N ILE A 89 -8.36 31.36 -19.63
CA ILE A 89 -7.29 30.38 -19.84
C ILE A 89 -6.72 29.89 -18.50
N ILE A 90 -6.49 30.81 -17.56
CA ILE A 90 -5.97 30.45 -16.24
C ILE A 90 -6.96 29.58 -15.49
N GLU A 91 -8.25 29.91 -15.49
CA GLU A 91 -9.29 29.09 -14.85
C GLU A 91 -9.34 27.67 -15.42
N GLU A 92 -9.23 27.52 -16.74
CA GLU A 92 -9.21 26.22 -17.38
C GLU A 92 -7.96 25.40 -16.98
N LYS A 93 -6.78 26.05 -16.93
CA LYS A 93 -5.55 25.41 -16.45
C LYS A 93 -5.65 25.00 -14.98
N VAL A 94 -6.23 25.84 -14.13
CA VAL A 94 -6.44 25.53 -12.71
C VAL A 94 -7.38 24.33 -12.57
N ARG A 95 -8.46 24.28 -13.34
CA ARG A 95 -9.38 23.13 -13.35
C ARG A 95 -8.68 21.85 -13.79
N ALA A 96 -7.89 21.89 -14.86
CA ALA A 96 -7.14 20.75 -15.35
C ALA A 96 -6.11 20.26 -14.31
N ASN A 97 -5.37 21.17 -13.70
CA ASN A 97 -4.41 20.84 -12.65
C ASN A 97 -5.09 20.23 -11.41
N ARG A 98 -6.23 20.78 -10.98
CA ARG A 98 -7.01 20.22 -9.87
C ARG A 98 -7.49 18.81 -10.17
N SER A 99 -7.97 18.56 -11.40
CA SER A 99 -8.36 17.22 -11.84
C SER A 99 -7.17 16.24 -11.84
N SER A 100 -6.01 16.67 -12.33
CA SER A 100 -4.80 15.84 -12.35
C SER A 100 -4.30 15.52 -10.95
N ALA A 101 -4.28 16.52 -10.06
CA ALA A 101 -3.90 16.34 -8.66
C ALA A 101 -4.86 15.39 -7.92
N SER A 102 -6.17 15.52 -8.14
CA SER A 102 -7.18 14.63 -7.57
C SER A 102 -6.93 13.18 -7.99
N ARG A 103 -6.70 12.94 -9.28
CA ARG A 103 -6.37 11.60 -9.79
C ARG A 103 -5.09 11.04 -9.15
N ALA A 104 -4.02 11.83 -9.09
CA ALA A 104 -2.77 11.40 -8.48
C ALA A 104 -2.93 11.06 -6.98
N LEU A 105 -3.73 11.83 -6.25
CA LEU A 105 -4.03 11.54 -4.84
C LEU A 105 -4.85 10.26 -4.67
N ASN A 106 -5.79 9.99 -5.57
CA ASN A 106 -6.55 8.73 -5.57
C ASN A 106 -5.64 7.52 -5.85
N GLU A 107 -4.80 7.59 -6.88
CA GLU A 107 -3.81 6.55 -7.19
C GLU A 107 -2.87 6.30 -6.01
N MET A 108 -2.41 7.36 -5.35
CA MET A 108 -1.56 7.25 -4.16
C MET A 108 -2.31 6.60 -2.99
N GLY A 109 -3.60 6.92 -2.80
CA GLY A 109 -4.45 6.29 -1.79
C GLY A 109 -4.62 4.78 -2.02
N GLU A 110 -4.85 4.37 -3.27
CA GLU A 110 -4.95 2.95 -3.64
C GLU A 110 -3.65 2.20 -3.34
N LEU A 111 -2.49 2.79 -3.68
CA LEU A 111 -1.18 2.21 -3.38
C LEU A 111 -0.95 2.05 -1.87
N VAL A 112 -1.34 3.03 -1.06
CA VAL A 112 -1.22 2.95 0.40
C VAL A 112 -2.05 1.77 0.95
N CYS A 113 -3.26 1.56 0.45
CA CYS A 113 -4.07 0.41 0.84
C CYS A 113 -3.40 -0.92 0.45
N GLN A 114 -2.87 -1.02 -0.78
CA GLN A 114 -2.14 -2.21 -1.23
C GLN A 114 -0.90 -2.50 -0.38
N PHE A 115 -0.15 -1.46 0.00
CA PHE A 115 1.02 -1.64 0.88
C PHE A 115 0.63 -2.11 2.28
N ALA A 116 -0.49 -1.62 2.84
CA ALA A 116 -0.99 -2.10 4.12
C ALA A 116 -1.41 -3.59 4.05
N GLU A 117 -2.02 -4.02 2.94
CA GLU A 117 -2.34 -5.44 2.73
C GLU A 117 -1.08 -6.31 2.61
N LEU A 118 -0.04 -5.82 1.93
CA LEU A 118 1.25 -6.52 1.83
C LEU A 118 1.95 -6.63 3.19
N ASP A 119 1.92 -5.57 3.99
CA ASP A 119 2.48 -5.55 5.35
C ASP A 119 1.80 -6.59 6.24
N ASN A 120 0.46 -6.67 6.20
CA ASN A 120 -0.28 -7.70 6.92
C ASN A 120 0.10 -9.12 6.48
N LYS A 121 0.26 -9.35 5.17
CA LYS A 121 0.71 -10.66 4.67
C LYS A 121 2.13 -10.99 5.12
N LEU A 122 3.01 -10.01 5.17
CA LEU A 122 4.38 -10.18 5.63
C LEU A 122 4.41 -10.56 7.11
N ASN A 123 3.62 -9.89 7.96
CA ASN A 123 3.47 -10.26 9.37
C ASN A 123 3.00 -11.72 9.53
N CYS A 124 2.01 -12.17 8.76
CA CYS A 124 1.57 -13.57 8.80
C CYS A 124 2.68 -14.55 8.38
N LEU A 125 3.48 -14.20 7.36
CA LEU A 125 4.59 -15.06 6.93
C LEU A 125 5.71 -15.11 7.97
N GLU A 126 5.99 -14.02 8.67
CA GLU A 126 6.94 -14.00 9.78
C GLU A 126 6.49 -14.92 10.93
N GLU A 127 5.20 -14.89 11.28
CA GLU A 127 4.61 -15.82 12.26
C GLU A 127 4.73 -17.29 11.81
N ASP A 128 4.50 -17.57 10.53
CA ASP A 128 4.63 -18.91 9.96
C ASP A 128 6.08 -19.41 10.00
N ILE A 129 7.06 -18.54 9.67
CA ILE A 129 8.48 -18.86 9.75
C ILE A 129 8.86 -19.19 11.20
N ILE A 130 8.48 -18.34 12.16
CA ILE A 130 8.75 -18.56 13.58
C ILE A 130 8.15 -19.90 14.02
N ARG A 131 6.93 -20.23 13.60
CA ARG A 131 6.31 -21.52 13.93
C ARG A 131 7.14 -22.69 13.40
N ILE A 132 7.55 -22.65 12.13
CA ILE A 132 8.34 -23.71 11.50
C ILE A 132 9.71 -23.85 12.17
N GLU A 133 10.39 -22.74 12.42
CA GLU A 133 11.70 -22.71 13.10
C GLU A 133 11.64 -23.28 14.53
N ASN A 134 10.48 -23.22 15.19
CA ASN A 134 10.29 -23.82 16.50
C ASN A 134 9.90 -25.31 16.43
N GLU A 135 9.29 -25.77 15.33
CA GLU A 135 8.90 -27.17 15.12
C GLU A 135 10.07 -28.03 14.58
N GLU A 136 10.94 -27.46 13.74
CA GLU A 136 12.07 -28.16 13.12
C GLU A 136 13.05 -28.79 14.14
N PRO A 137 13.44 -28.12 15.25
CA PRO A 137 14.32 -28.71 16.26
C PRO A 137 13.71 -29.92 16.95
N ALA A 138 12.40 -29.89 17.21
CA ALA A 138 11.68 -30.97 17.87
C ALA A 138 11.63 -32.22 16.99
N TYR A 139 11.40 -32.04 15.68
CA TYR A 139 11.42 -33.13 14.71
C TYR A 139 12.82 -33.74 14.54
N ILE A 140 13.88 -32.91 14.56
CA ILE A 140 15.26 -33.38 14.49
C ILE A 140 15.62 -34.20 15.74
N GLU A 141 15.21 -33.76 16.93
CA GLU A 141 15.45 -34.49 18.17
C GLU A 141 14.75 -35.87 18.18
N GLU A 142 13.51 -35.93 17.70
CA GLU A 142 12.78 -37.20 17.54
C GLU A 142 13.46 -38.14 16.53
N LEU A 143 13.95 -37.63 15.39
CA LEU A 143 14.70 -38.42 14.42
C LEU A 143 16.00 -38.97 14.97
N VAL A 144 16.73 -38.19 15.79
CA VAL A 144 17.96 -38.66 16.45
C VAL A 144 17.64 -39.78 17.43
N ALA A 145 16.58 -39.64 18.22
CA ALA A 145 16.14 -40.70 19.14
C ALA A 145 15.75 -41.99 18.40
N ILE A 146 15.07 -41.87 17.24
CA ILE A 146 14.73 -43.01 16.40
C ILE A 146 15.99 -43.68 15.82
N ASP A 147 16.96 -42.90 15.35
CA ASP A 147 18.23 -43.43 14.82
C ASP A 147 19.03 -44.21 15.89
N GLU A 148 19.04 -43.73 17.14
CA GLU A 148 19.62 -44.46 18.26
C GLU A 148 18.91 -45.79 18.53
N LEU A 149 17.58 -45.79 18.53
CA LEU A 149 16.79 -47.03 18.69
C LEU A 149 17.03 -48.03 17.55
N VAL A 150 17.14 -47.55 16.31
CA VAL A 150 17.46 -48.41 15.15
C VAL A 150 18.85 -49.02 15.31
N LYS A 151 19.86 -48.23 15.70
CA LYS A 151 21.23 -48.73 15.92
C LYS A 151 21.29 -49.77 17.04
N ASP A 152 20.52 -49.60 18.11
CA ASP A 152 20.44 -50.58 19.18
C ASP A 152 19.73 -51.87 18.72
N ALA A 153 18.65 -51.74 17.94
CA ALA A 153 17.96 -52.88 17.34
C ALA A 153 18.86 -53.64 16.35
N GLU A 154 19.58 -52.94 15.48
CA GLU A 154 20.55 -53.53 14.54
C GLU A 154 21.66 -54.30 15.27
N ARG A 155 22.17 -53.75 16.38
CA ARG A 155 23.15 -54.42 17.23
C ARG A 155 22.57 -55.71 17.83
N CYS A 156 21.34 -55.65 18.35
CA CYS A 156 20.64 -56.81 18.90
C CYS A 156 20.45 -57.90 17.86
N VAL A 157 19.94 -57.55 16.67
CA VAL A 157 19.77 -58.48 15.55
C VAL A 157 21.11 -59.10 15.15
N SER A 158 22.18 -58.31 15.04
CA SER A 158 23.50 -58.84 14.69
C SER A 158 24.03 -59.85 15.71
N GLU A 159 23.83 -59.63 17.01
CA GLU A 159 24.21 -60.62 18.03
C GLU A 159 23.35 -61.89 17.94
N HIS A 160 22.05 -61.76 17.65
CA HIS A 160 21.17 -62.91 17.42
C HIS A 160 21.60 -63.72 16.19
N GLU A 161 21.94 -63.07 15.07
CA GLU A 161 22.45 -63.72 13.87
C GLU A 161 23.77 -64.47 14.13
N LYS A 162 24.67 -63.90 14.93
CA LYS A 162 25.91 -64.59 15.35
C LYS A 162 25.61 -65.84 16.16
N PHE A 163 24.64 -65.78 17.06
CA PHE A 163 24.22 -66.93 17.86
C PHE A 163 23.57 -68.01 17.00
N ASP A 164 22.69 -67.64 16.08
CA ASP A 164 22.05 -68.57 15.15
C ASP A 164 23.07 -69.25 14.22
N SER A 165 24.06 -68.49 13.73
CA SER A 165 25.18 -69.04 12.96
C SER A 165 25.98 -70.05 13.76
N PHE A 166 26.30 -69.73 15.03
CA PHE A 166 27.03 -70.65 15.90
C PHE A 166 26.24 -71.94 16.16
N LEU A 167 24.94 -71.84 16.42
CA LEU A 167 24.08 -73.01 16.62
C LEU A 167 23.96 -73.87 15.35
N SER A 168 23.90 -73.24 14.18
CA SER A 168 23.87 -73.93 12.89
C SER A 168 25.17 -74.69 12.64
N ASP A 169 26.32 -74.03 12.83
CA ASP A 169 27.64 -74.67 12.71
C ASP A 169 27.81 -75.83 13.70
N LEU A 170 27.32 -75.67 14.93
CA LEU A 170 27.34 -76.74 15.94
C LEU A 170 26.45 -77.92 15.53
N ALA A 171 25.25 -77.63 15.00
CA ALA A 171 24.34 -78.66 14.50
C ALA A 171 24.94 -79.44 13.33
N ASP A 172 25.57 -78.78 12.38
CA ASP A 172 26.26 -79.42 11.25
C ASP A 172 27.40 -80.33 11.74
N ARG A 173 28.25 -79.84 12.66
CA ARG A 173 29.33 -80.64 13.26
C ARG A 173 28.83 -81.87 14.02
N MET A 174 27.69 -81.75 14.70
CA MET A 174 27.07 -82.90 15.38
C MET A 174 26.45 -83.88 14.38
N SER A 175 25.86 -83.38 13.29
CA SER A 175 25.27 -84.20 12.22
C SER A 175 26.32 -84.99 11.44
N ASP A 176 27.53 -84.48 11.30
CA ASP A 176 28.64 -85.15 10.62
C ASP A 176 29.34 -86.23 11.48
N SER A 177 29.04 -86.27 12.79
CA SER A 177 29.61 -87.28 13.69
C SER A 177 28.85 -88.61 13.59
N SER A 178 29.59 -89.71 13.39
CA SER A 178 28.99 -91.04 13.17
C SER A 178 28.81 -91.85 14.45
N GLU A 179 29.42 -91.42 15.56
CA GLU A 179 29.36 -92.09 16.85
C GLU A 179 28.59 -91.29 17.92
N GLN A 180 27.81 -92.00 18.74
CA GLN A 180 26.93 -91.41 19.73
C GLN A 180 27.67 -90.60 20.82
N SER A 181 28.90 -91.02 21.13
CA SER A 181 29.79 -90.37 22.09
C SER A 181 30.33 -89.03 21.58
N GLU A 182 30.52 -88.86 20.28
CA GLU A 182 31.20 -87.70 19.69
C GLU A 182 30.31 -86.45 19.68
N TYR A 183 29.04 -86.55 19.27
CA TYR A 183 28.13 -85.40 19.36
C TYR A 183 27.85 -84.98 20.81
N THR A 184 27.81 -85.94 21.75
CA THR A 184 27.58 -85.65 23.17
C THR A 184 28.73 -84.82 23.72
N GLN A 185 29.97 -85.19 23.37
CA GLN A 185 31.16 -84.45 23.76
C GLN A 185 31.19 -83.05 23.12
N LEU A 186 30.88 -82.93 21.82
CA LEU A 186 30.80 -81.64 21.11
C LEU A 186 29.80 -80.67 21.76
N PHE A 187 28.65 -81.17 22.22
CA PHE A 187 27.66 -80.37 22.93
C PHE A 187 28.19 -79.83 24.27
N TYR A 188 28.78 -80.71 25.11
CA TYR A 188 29.34 -80.28 26.40
C TYR A 188 30.52 -79.33 26.26
N GLU A 189 31.32 -79.46 25.20
CA GLU A 189 32.41 -78.53 24.87
C GLU A 189 31.88 -77.16 24.40
N ALA A 190 30.74 -77.12 23.72
CA ALA A 190 30.12 -75.88 23.25
C ALA A 190 29.32 -75.12 24.33
N LEU A 191 28.84 -75.81 25.37
CA LEU A 191 28.01 -75.22 26.45
C LEU A 191 28.54 -73.91 27.05
N PRO A 192 29.83 -73.79 27.43
CA PRO A 192 30.36 -72.53 27.96
C PRO A 192 30.26 -71.35 26.97
N THR A 193 30.35 -71.64 25.67
CA THR A 193 30.23 -70.64 24.61
C THR A 193 28.77 -70.23 24.41
N ILE A 194 27.84 -71.19 24.46
CA ILE A 194 26.40 -70.95 24.41
C ILE A 194 25.97 -70.06 25.59
N GLU A 195 26.38 -70.40 26.81
CA GLU A 195 26.06 -69.61 28.01
C GLU A 195 26.58 -68.18 27.91
N ARG A 196 27.80 -67.99 27.39
CA ARG A 196 28.38 -66.66 27.17
C ARG A 196 27.62 -65.85 26.12
N MET A 197 27.24 -66.47 25.00
CA MET A 197 26.50 -65.78 23.93
C MET A 197 25.05 -65.47 24.33
N LEU A 198 24.40 -66.36 25.10
CA LEU A 198 23.09 -66.08 25.70
C LEU A 198 23.15 -64.94 26.72
N SER A 199 24.24 -64.85 27.48
CA SER A 199 24.45 -63.74 28.42
C SER A 199 24.62 -62.39 27.72
N SER A 200 25.16 -62.36 26.48
CA SER A 200 25.22 -61.13 25.67
C SER A 200 23.91 -60.78 24.95
N LEU A 201 22.99 -61.74 24.81
CA LEU A 201 21.66 -61.55 24.21
C LEU A 201 20.57 -61.21 25.24
N SER A 202 20.78 -61.62 26.49
CA SER A 202 19.95 -61.26 27.63
C SER A 202 20.17 -59.77 27.97
N ILE A 203 19.48 -58.88 27.25
CA ILE A 203 19.28 -57.48 27.65
C ILE A 203 18.63 -57.42 29.03
#